data_AF-A0A658NJY0-F1
#
_entry.id   AF-A0A658NJY0-F1
#
_cell.length_a   1.000
_cell.length_b   1.000
_cell.length_c   1.000
_cell.angle_alpha   90.00
_cell.angle_beta   90.00
_cell.angle_gamma   90.00
#
_symmetry.space_group_name_H-M   'P 1'
#
loop_
_entity.id
_entity.type
_entity.pdbx_description
1 polymer ?
#
loop_
_entity_poly.entity_id
_entity_poly.type
_entity_poly.pdbx_seq_one_letter_code
_entity_poly.pdbx_strand_id
1 'polypeptide(L)'
;PADRASVLLVDGRYTTQAAKEARGARVVLYGDNAAGIADAQSAGGYGKAGFEPSGMTVDFLGALRRKAKKVRWMPLPAESGSLRAVK
;
A
#
# COMPACT_ATOMS: atom_id res chain seq x y z
N PRO A 1 2.30 -16.10 11.48
CA PRO A 1 2.06 -14.98 12.43
C PRO A 1 0.64 -14.45 12.26
N ALA A 2 -0.13 -14.44 13.35
CA ALA A 2 -1.45 -13.84 13.37
C ALA A 2 -1.36 -12.38 12.91
N ASP A 3 -2.32 -11.96 12.09
CA ASP A 3 -2.48 -10.61 11.51
C ASP A 3 -1.78 -10.29 10.15
N ARG A 4 -1.95 -11.16 9.14
CA ARG A 4 -1.72 -10.85 7.71
C ARG A 4 -2.93 -10.13 7.06
N ALA A 5 -3.65 -9.28 7.80
CA ALA A 5 -4.77 -8.55 7.22
C ALA A 5 -4.27 -7.57 6.14
N SER A 6 -4.88 -7.59 4.96
CA SER A 6 -4.58 -6.59 3.92
C SER A 6 -4.97 -5.21 4.43
N VAL A 7 -4.16 -4.19 4.17
CA VAL A 7 -4.47 -2.81 4.59
C VAL A 7 -4.89 -2.01 3.37
N LEU A 8 -6.03 -1.32 3.48
CA LEU A 8 -6.51 -0.38 2.47
C LEU A 8 -6.40 1.04 3.03
N LEU A 9 -5.50 1.83 2.45
CA LEU A 9 -5.31 3.24 2.78
C LEU A 9 -6.30 4.08 1.98
N VAL A 10 -7.06 4.95 2.65
CA VAL A 10 -8.05 5.84 2.00
C VAL A 10 -8.00 7.27 2.53
N ASP A 11 -8.39 8.23 1.70
CA ASP A 11 -8.69 9.58 2.18
C ASP A 11 -10.08 9.62 2.84
N GLY A 12 -10.31 10.64 3.67
CA GLY A 12 -11.50 10.75 4.54
C GLY A 12 -12.83 10.59 3.81
N ARG A 13 -12.91 10.99 2.54
CA ARG A 13 -14.14 10.96 1.74
C ARG A 13 -14.61 9.54 1.43
N TYR A 14 -13.71 8.55 1.43
CA TYR A 14 -14.00 7.19 1.00
C TYR A 14 -14.12 6.18 2.15
N THR A 15 -13.93 6.61 3.41
CA THR A 15 -13.89 5.71 4.58
C THR A 15 -15.12 4.80 4.68
N THR A 16 -16.33 5.38 4.57
CA THR A 16 -17.59 4.62 4.66
C THR A 16 -17.77 3.64 3.50
N GLN A 17 -17.35 4.01 2.29
CA GLN A 17 -17.45 3.15 1.11
C GLN A 17 -16.46 1.99 1.20
N ALA A 18 -15.19 2.29 1.52
CA ALA A 18 -14.15 1.29 1.67
C ALA A 18 -14.50 0.25 2.74
N ALA A 19 -15.08 0.67 3.86
CA ALA A 19 -15.54 -0.25 4.90
C ALA A 19 -16.63 -1.23 4.42
N LYS A 20 -17.48 -0.81 3.47
CA LYS A 20 -18.55 -1.65 2.92
C LYS A 20 -18.05 -2.60 1.83
N GLU A 21 -17.15 -2.13 0.97
CA GLU A 21 -16.74 -2.80 -0.27
C GLU A 21 -15.47 -3.67 -0.10
N ALA A 22 -14.51 -3.25 0.72
CA ALA A 22 -13.25 -3.97 0.93
C ALA A 22 -13.31 -4.91 2.14
N ARG A 23 -14.30 -5.82 2.14
CA ARG A 23 -14.48 -6.78 3.24
C ARG A 23 -13.25 -7.70 3.34
N GLY A 24 -12.60 -7.72 4.50
CA GLY A 24 -11.36 -8.48 4.74
C GLY A 24 -10.07 -7.65 4.68
N ALA A 25 -10.16 -6.36 4.32
CA ALA A 25 -9.08 -5.42 4.48
C ALA A 25 -9.31 -4.50 5.69
N ARG A 26 -8.24 -4.16 6.41
CA ARG A 26 -8.26 -3.10 7.42
C ARG A 26 -8.22 -1.75 6.70
N VAL A 27 -9.31 -0.99 6.79
CA VAL A 27 -9.37 0.38 6.25
C VAL A 27 -8.65 1.34 7.19
N VAL A 28 -7.71 2.11 6.66
CA VAL A 28 -6.90 3.07 7.42
C VAL A 28 -6.95 4.42 6.71
N LEU A 29 -7.37 5.45 7.46
CA LEU A 29 -7.40 6.82 6.99
C LEU A 29 -5.98 7.37 6.87
N TYR A 30 -5.65 8.00 5.74
CA TYR A 30 -4.43 8.82 5.61
C TYR A 30 -4.78 10.31 5.45
N GLY A 31 -3.92 11.16 6.01
CA GLY A 31 -3.89 12.59 5.67
C GLY A 31 -2.93 12.88 4.51
N ASP A 32 -1.78 12.20 4.51
CA ASP A 32 -0.79 12.21 3.42
C ASP A 32 -0.51 10.78 2.97
N ASN A 33 -0.68 10.52 1.68
CA ASN A 33 -0.56 9.18 1.10
C ASN A 33 0.80 8.52 1.39
N ALA A 34 1.89 9.26 1.20
CA ALA A 34 3.23 8.73 1.41
C ALA A 34 3.53 8.47 2.88
N ALA A 35 3.04 9.32 3.79
CA ALA A 35 3.13 9.10 5.23
C ALA A 35 2.34 7.86 5.66
N GLY A 36 1.08 7.74 5.23
CA GLY A 36 0.23 6.60 5.58
C GLY A 36 0.84 5.26 5.15
N ILE A 37 1.43 5.20 3.96
CA ILE A 37 2.16 4.01 3.49
C ILE A 37 3.43 3.77 4.34
N ALA A 38 4.23 4.79 4.61
CA ALA A 38 5.45 4.66 5.40
C ALA A 38 5.17 4.18 6.84
N ASP A 39 4.10 4.68 7.45
CA ASP A 39 3.66 4.29 8.79
C ASP A 39 3.17 2.83 8.81
N ALA A 40 2.36 2.44 7.81
CA ALA A 40 1.89 1.07 7.66
C ALA A 40 3.06 0.07 7.50
N GLN A 41 4.09 0.43 6.73
CA GLN A 41 5.28 -0.41 6.55
C GLN A 41 6.14 -0.50 7.81
N SER A 42 6.28 0.61 8.54
CA SER A 42 7.05 0.65 9.78
C SER A 42 6.39 -0.19 10.88
N ALA A 43 5.06 -0.09 11.01
CA ALA A 43 4.29 -0.88 11.98
C ALA A 43 4.40 -2.40 11.72
N GLY A 44 4.52 -2.81 10.45
CA GLY A 44 4.68 -4.22 10.07
C GLY A 44 6.11 -4.76 10.14
N GLY A 45 7.12 -3.90 10.39
CA GLY A 45 8.53 -4.31 10.44
C GLY A 45 9.11 -4.77 9.10
N TYR A 46 8.50 -4.39 7.97
CA TYR A 46 8.90 -4.87 6.65
C TYR A 46 10.11 -4.11 6.11
N GLY A 47 11.25 -4.79 5.93
CA GLY A 47 12.47 -4.20 5.35
C GLY A 47 12.50 -4.10 3.82
N LYS A 48 11.54 -4.75 3.14
CA LYS A 48 11.40 -4.73 1.68
C LYS A 48 9.94 -4.52 1.30
N ALA A 49 9.70 -3.72 0.26
CA ALA A 49 8.38 -3.39 -0.23
C ALA A 49 8.33 -3.46 -1.75
N GLY A 50 7.38 -4.22 -2.28
CA GLY A 50 7.09 -4.25 -3.71
C GLY A 50 6.22 -3.07 -4.15
N PHE A 51 6.38 -2.60 -5.38
CA PHE A 51 5.45 -1.66 -6.00
C PHE A 51 5.25 -1.95 -7.49
N GLU A 52 4.09 -1.60 -8.03
CA GLU A 52 3.77 -1.71 -9.45
C GLU A 52 4.38 -0.51 -10.21
N PRO A 53 5.38 -0.71 -11.09
CA PRO A 53 6.06 0.39 -11.76
C PRO A 53 5.16 1.18 -12.70
N SER A 54 4.20 0.51 -13.34
CA SER A 54 3.29 1.14 -14.31
C SER A 54 2.31 2.14 -13.66
N GLY A 55 2.01 1.97 -12.37
CA GLY A 55 1.12 2.86 -11.60
C GLY A 55 1.84 3.84 -10.68
N MET A 56 3.18 3.84 -10.67
CA MET A 56 3.99 4.60 -9.72
C MET A 56 4.70 5.77 -10.40
N THR A 57 4.44 7.00 -9.94
CA THR A 57 5.23 8.16 -10.40
C THR A 57 6.58 8.22 -9.69
N VAL A 58 7.58 8.81 -10.35
CA VAL A 58 8.91 9.01 -9.77
C VAL A 58 8.84 9.87 -8.51
N ASP A 59 8.02 10.92 -8.53
CA ASP A 59 7.85 11.84 -7.40
C ASP A 59 7.28 11.12 -6.17
N PHE A 60 6.28 10.26 -6.38
CA PHE A 60 5.66 9.52 -5.29
C PHE A 60 6.62 8.47 -4.71
N LEU A 61 7.33 7.73 -5.55
CA LEU A 61 8.41 6.82 -5.11
C LEU A 61 9.51 7.58 -4.35
N GLY A 62 9.87 8.78 -4.80
CA GLY A 62 10.81 9.67 -4.13
C GLY A 62 10.32 10.06 -2.73
N ALA A 63 9.05 10.42 -2.59
CA ALA A 63 8.44 10.73 -1.30
C ALA A 63 8.46 9.53 -0.34
N LEU A 64 8.12 8.34 -0.84
CA LEU A 64 8.17 7.08 -0.07
C LEU A 64 9.58 6.77 0.42
N ARG A 65 10.61 6.92 -0.43
CA ARG A 65 12.01 6.69 -0.05
C ARG A 65 12.49 7.68 1.02
N ARG A 66 12.05 8.93 0.99
CA ARG A 66 12.40 9.93 2.00
C ARG A 66 11.78 9.62 3.36
N LYS A 67 10.52 9.16 3.39
CA LYS A 67 9.77 8.86 4.62
C LYS A 67 10.11 7.49 5.21
N ALA A 68 10.27 6.47 4.37
CA ALA A 68 10.54 5.10 4.75
C ALA A 68 11.99 4.68 4.41
N LYS A 69 12.98 5.33 5.03
CA LYS A 69 14.42 5.16 4.70
C LYS A 69 14.94 3.74 4.92
N LYS A 70 14.32 2.98 5.81
CA LYS A 70 14.71 1.60 6.15
C LYS A 70 14.06 0.56 5.23
N VAL A 71 13.20 0.98 4.31
CA VAL A 71 12.47 0.09 3.40
C VAL A 71 13.15 0.08 2.04
N ARG A 72 13.50 -1.11 1.55
CA ARG A 72 13.96 -1.30 0.18
C ARG A 72 12.75 -1.45 -0.75
N TRP A 73 12.51 -0.44 -1.57
CA TRP A 73 11.46 -0.42 -2.59
C TRP A 73 11.91 -1.16 -3.85
N MET A 74 11.16 -2.19 -4.25
CA MET A 74 11.47 -3.06 -5.38
C MET A 74 10.33 -3.00 -6.41
N PRO A 75 10.62 -2.80 -7.70
CA PRO A 75 9.60 -2.95 -8.72
C PRO A 75 9.15 -4.40 -8.75
N LEU A 76 7.84 -4.64 -8.72
CA LEU A 76 7.25 -5.95 -9.01
C LEU A 76 6.81 -5.96 -10.47
N PRO A 77 7.10 -7.03 -11.24
CA PRO A 77 6.42 -7.23 -12.51
C PRO A 77 4.91 -7.31 -12.26
N ALA A 78 4.08 -7.04 -13.26
CA ALA A 78 2.62 -6.97 -13.12
C ALA A 78 2.00 -8.33 -12.72
N GLU A 79 2.13 -8.71 -11.45
CA GLU A 79 1.61 -9.96 -10.88
C GLU A 79 0.09 -9.96 -10.80
N SER A 80 -0.53 -8.77 -10.76
CA SER A 80 -1.99 -8.64 -10.76
C SER A 80 -2.64 -9.07 -12.07
N GLY A 81 -1.89 -9.08 -13.19
CA GLY A 81 -2.39 -9.59 -14.47
C GLY A 81 -2.74 -11.07 -14.38
N SER A 82 -1.87 -11.87 -13.77
CA SER A 82 -2.10 -13.31 -13.56
C SER A 82 -3.27 -13.59 -12.61
N LEU A 83 -3.45 -12.77 -11.56
CA LEU A 83 -4.59 -12.89 -10.65
C LEU A 83 -5.93 -12.58 -11.33
N ARG A 84 -5.93 -11.73 -12.37
CA ARG A 84 -7.13 -11.37 -13.15
C ARG A 84 -7.30 -12.19 -14.43
N ALA A 85 -6.37 -13.10 -14.73
CA ALA A 85 -6.36 -13.87 -15.98
C ALA A 85 -7.49 -14.90 -16.04
N VAL A 86 -8.04 -15.30 -14.90
CA VAL A 86 -9.23 -16.14 -14.78
C VAL A 86 -10.32 -15.30 -14.13
N LYS A 87 -11.49 -15.23 -14.77
CA LYS A 87 -12.62 -14.42 -14.35
C LYS A 87 -13.58 -15.21 -13.45
#